data_AF-A0A976Q019-F1
#
_entry.id   AF-A0A976Q019-F1
#
_cell.length_a   1.000
_cell.length_b   1.000
_cell.length_c   1.000
_cell.angle_alpha   90.00
_cell.angle_beta   90.00
_cell.angle_gamma   90.00
#
_symmetry.space_group_name_H-M   'P 1'
#
loop_
_entity.id
_entity.type
_entity.pdbx_description
1 polymer ?
#
loop_
_entity_poly.entity_id
_entity_poly.type
_entity_poly.pdbx_seq_one_letter_code
_entity_poly.pdbx_strand_id
1 'polypeptide(L)' 'MSAVKISPKYQVVIPRKIRQSLHLEPGQKLQVIEYDNRIELVPIKDISEMLGFLEGINTRLKRENDRI' A
#
# COMPACT_ATOMS: atom_id res chain seq x y z
N MET A 1 -13.24 -3.80 -15.96
CA MET A 1 -11.90 -3.98 -16.55
C MET A 1 -11.49 -2.64 -17.14
N SER A 2 -10.36 -2.07 -16.71
CA SER A 2 -9.88 -0.79 -17.24
C SER A 2 -8.49 -1.02 -17.81
N ALA A 3 -8.40 -1.25 -19.11
CA ALA A 3 -7.13 -1.38 -19.80
C ALA A 3 -6.52 0.02 -19.99
N VAL A 4 -5.21 0.13 -19.75
CA VAL A 4 -4.46 1.38 -19.85
C VAL A 4 -3.22 1.14 -20.71
N LYS A 5 -2.85 2.14 -21.51
CA LYS A 5 -1.64 2.07 -22.35
C LYS A 5 -0.44 2.60 -21.57
N ILE A 6 0.72 2.01 -21.84
CA ILE A 6 2.01 2.51 -21.36
C ILE A 6 2.43 3.67 -22.27
N SER A 7 2.76 4.82 -21.67
CA SER A 7 3.24 5.99 -22.41
C SER A 7 4.70 5.79 -22.88
N PRO A 8 5.22 6.62 -23.81
CA PRO A 8 6.62 6.51 -24.26
C PRO A 8 7.66 6.65 -23.15
N LYS A 9 7.28 7.25 -22.00
CA LYS A 9 8.11 7.37 -20.80
C LYS A 9 7.84 6.26 -19.78
N TYR A 10 7.23 5.17 -20.21
CA TYR A 10 6.82 4.05 -19.36
C TYR A 10 5.85 4.42 -18.23
N GLN A 11 5.07 5.51 -18.41
CA GLN A 11 4.08 5.92 -17.43
C GLN A 11 2.74 5.24 -17.69
N VAL A 12 2.06 4.85 -16.63
CA VAL A 12 0.70 4.29 -16.67
C VAL A 12 -0.24 5.25 -15.96
N VAL A 13 -1.32 5.64 -16.64
CA VAL A 13 -2.36 6.49 -16.04
C VAL A 13 -3.24 5.62 -15.16
N ILE A 14 -3.34 5.94 -13.86
CA ILE A 14 -4.24 5.24 -12.95
C ILE A 14 -5.69 5.69 -13.21
N PRO A 15 -6.61 4.80 -13.60
CA PRO A 15 -7.99 5.16 -13.89
C PRO A 15 -8.70 5.78 -12.69
N ARG A 16 -9.65 6.71 -12.94
CA ARG A 16 -10.42 7.42 -11.90
C ARG A 16 -11.03 6.48 -10.86
N LYS A 17 -11.62 5.36 -11.30
CA LYS A 17 -12.25 4.37 -10.42
C LYS A 17 -11.27 3.77 -9.40
N ILE A 18 -10.03 3.49 -9.82
CA ILE A 18 -8.98 2.96 -8.94
C ILE A 18 -8.51 4.05 -7.96
N ARG A 19 -8.27 5.27 -8.45
CA ARG A 19 -7.88 6.41 -7.59
C ARG A 19 -8.88 6.65 -6.47
N GLN A 20 -10.17 6.60 -6.78
CA GLN A 20 -11.25 6.79 -5.79
C GLN A 20 -11.35 5.60 -4.83
N SER A 21 -11.29 4.36 -5.33
CA SER A 21 -11.38 3.17 -4.49
C SER A 21 -10.23 3.03 -3.50
N LEU A 22 -9.03 3.46 -3.89
CA LEU A 22 -7.81 3.37 -3.09
C LEU A 22 -7.46 4.69 -2.39
N HIS A 23 -8.31 5.72 -2.51
CA HIS A 23 -8.09 7.06 -1.95
C HIS A 23 -6.68 7.62 -2.29
N LEU A 24 -6.26 7.46 -3.55
CA LEU A 24 -4.95 7.93 -4.00
C LEU A 24 -4.95 9.44 -4.22
N GLU A 25 -3.92 10.10 -3.70
CA GLU A 25 -3.75 11.55 -3.82
C GLU A 25 -2.55 11.91 -4.73
N PRO A 26 -2.63 13.01 -5.50
CA PRO A 26 -1.48 13.51 -6.25
C PRO A 26 -0.29 13.81 -5.32
N GLY A 27 0.90 13.36 -5.70
CA GLY A 27 2.12 13.53 -4.90
C GLY A 27 2.40 12.43 -3.88
N GLN A 28 1.46 11.50 -3.69
CA GLN A 28 1.68 10.31 -2.87
C GLN A 28 2.84 9.46 -3.41
N LYS A 29 3.73 9.03 -2.53
CA LYS A 29 4.86 8.16 -2.87
C LYS A 29 4.43 6.70 -2.86
N LEU A 30 4.77 5.98 -3.93
CA LEU A 30 4.54 4.55 -4.07
C LEU A 30 5.87 3.85 -4.29
N GLN A 31 6.07 2.72 -3.64
CA GLN A 31 7.12 1.77 -3.95
C GLN A 31 6.64 0.86 -5.08
N VAL A 32 7.51 0.62 -6.05
CA VAL A 32 7.24 -0.26 -7.19
C VAL A 32 8.00 -1.56 -6.97
N ILE A 33 7.30 -2.70 -7.03
CA ILE A 33 7.88 -4.03 -6.83
C ILE A 33 7.44 -4.92 -7.99
N GLU A 34 8.37 -5.67 -8.55
CA GLU A 34 8.03 -6.79 -9.43
C GLU A 34 7.84 -8.04 -8.57
N TYR A 35 6.67 -8.65 -8.66
CA TYR A 35 6.38 -9.88 -7.95
C TYR A 35 5.48 -10.76 -8.81
N ASP A 36 5.86 -12.01 -9.03
CA ASP A 36 5.04 -13.01 -9.73
C ASP A 36 4.43 -12.49 -11.05
N ASN A 37 5.32 -11.98 -11.92
CA ASN A 37 5.00 -11.43 -13.24
C ASN A 37 3.99 -10.27 -13.25
N ARG A 38 3.83 -9.56 -12.13
CA ARG A 38 3.05 -8.33 -12.05
C ARG A 38 3.83 -7.22 -11.33
N ILE A 39 3.39 -5.99 -11.60
CA ILE A 39 3.87 -4.81 -10.88
C ILE A 39 2.93 -4.56 -9.71
N GLU A 40 3.47 -4.55 -8.50
CA GLU A 40 2.78 -4.13 -7.28
C GLU A 40 3.21 -2.71 -6.91
N LEU A 41 2.23 -1.87 -6.58
CA LEU A 41 2.42 -0.49 -6.15
C LEU A 41 1.99 -0.39 -4.69
N VAL A 42 2.95 -0.17 -3.80
CA VAL A 42 2.72 -0.13 -2.36
C VAL A 42 2.89 1.31 -1.86
N PRO A 43 1.90 1.91 -1.19
CA PRO A 43 2.07 3.22 -0.58
C PRO A 43 3.19 3.25 0.44
N ILE A 44 4.12 4.21 0.28
CA ILE A 44 5.13 4.48 1.29
C ILE A 44 4.48 5.42 2.31
N LYS A 45 4.29 4.93 3.53
CA LYS A 45 3.80 5.73 4.66
C LYS A 45 4.96 6.03 5.60
N ASP A 46 5.01 7.26 6.08
CA ASP A 46 5.97 7.61 7.12
C ASP A 46 5.55 6.95 8.45
N ILE A 47 6.53 6.54 9.26
CA ILE A 47 6.28 5.88 10.55
C ILE A 47 5.39 6.74 11.46
N SER A 48 5.52 8.07 11.37
CA SER A 48 4.67 9.02 12.09
C SER A 48 3.19 8.89 11.75
N GLU A 49 2.83 8.53 10.52
CA GLU A 49 1.44 8.32 10.09
C GLU A 49 0.87 6.97 10.55
N MET A 50 1.73 6.06 11.01
CA MET A 50 1.34 4.73 11.49
C MET A 50 0.98 4.73 12.98
N LEU A 51 1.28 5.81 13.70
CA LEU A 51 0.93 5.96 15.11
C LEU A 51 -0.60 5.93 15.28
N GLY A 52 -1.08 5.06 16.17
CA GLY A 52 -2.52 4.90 16.43
C GLY A 52 -3.26 4.02 15.41
N PHE A 53 -2.61 3.51 14.36
CA PHE A 53 -3.29 2.64 13.39
C PHE A 53 -3.81 1.32 14.00
N LEU A 54 -3.19 0.86 15.10
CA LEU A 54 -3.60 -0.32 15.86
C LEU A 54 -4.39 0.03 17.12
N GLU A 55 -5.03 1.21 17.17
CA GLU A 55 -5.87 1.58 18.30
C GLU A 55 -7.01 0.57 18.48
N GLY A 56 -7.16 0.04 19.71
CA GLY A 56 -8.21 -0.93 20.06
C GLY A 56 -7.89 -2.39 19.76
N ILE A 57 -6.69 -2.75 19.30
CA ILE A 57 -6.34 -4.17 19.14
C ILE A 57 -6.26 -4.88 20.50
N ASN A 58 -6.71 -6.13 20.54
CA ASN A 58 -6.55 -6.97 21.73
C ASN A 58 -5.09 -7.41 21.84
N THR A 59 -4.38 -6.87 22.83
CA THR A 59 -2.97 -7.19 23.12
C THR A 59 -2.79 -8.36 24.09
N ARG A 60 -3.86 -9.05 24.50
CA ARG A 60 -3.78 -10.23 25.38
C ARG A 60 -3.22 -11.43 24.60
N LEU A 61 -1.91 -11.60 24.70
CA LEU A 61 -1.19 -12.75 24.14
C LEU A 61 -0.81 -13.71 25.26
N LYS A 62 -1.15 -15.00 25.11
CA LYS A 62 -0.67 -16.06 26.01
C LYS A 62 0.78 -16.36 25.63
N ARG A 63 1.73 -15.89 26.45
CA ARG A 63 3.17 -16.16 26.24
C ARG A 63 3.51 -17.58 26.69
N GLU A 64 4.40 -18.23 25.96
CA GLU A 64 5.01 -19.50 26.35
C GLU A 64 6.05 -19.27 27.45
N ASN A 65 6.31 -20.29 28.28
CA ASN A 65 7.14 -20.16 29.49
C ASN A 65 8.61 -19.78 29.20
N ASP A 66 9.09 -20.02 27.98
CA ASP A 66 10.44 -19.74 27.50
C ASP A 66 10.62 -18.30 26.96
N ARG A 67 9.54 -17.49 26.93
CA ARG A 67 9.53 -16.13 26.36
C ARG A 67 9.17 -15.04 27.37
N ILE A 68 9.65 -15.17 28.60
CA ILE A 68 9.60 -14.14 29.65
C ILE A 68 10.78 -13.18 29.48
#